data_AF-A0AAW0ICZ4-F1
#
_entry.id   AF-A0AAW0ICZ4-F1
#
_cell.length_a   1.000
_cell.length_b   1.000
_cell.length_c   1.000
_cell.angle_alpha   90.00
_cell.angle_beta   90.00
_cell.angle_gamma   90.00
#
_symmetry.space_group_name_H-M   'P 1'
#
loop_
_entity.id
_entity.type
_entity.pdbx_description
1 polymer ?
#
loop_
_entity_poly.entity_id
_entity_poly.type
_entity_poly.pdbx_seq_one_letter_code
_entity_poly.pdbx_strand_id
1 'polypeptide(L)'
;MAPKAKKEAPAPPKAEAKAKALKAKKAVLKGVHSHKKKKICTSPTFRRPKTLWLRRQPKYPRKSAPRRNKLDHYAIIKLPLTTESAMKKTEDNNTLVFIVDVKANKHQIK
;
A
#
# COMPACT_ATOMS: atom_id res chain seq x y z
N MET A 1 54.89 12.22 19.92
CA MET A 1 55.15 11.71 21.29
C MET A 1 54.08 10.69 21.64
N ALA A 2 54.42 9.40 21.64
CA ALA A 2 53.48 8.32 21.95
C ALA A 2 53.40 8.11 23.47
N PRO A 3 52.22 7.97 24.09
CA PRO A 3 52.14 7.65 25.51
C PRO A 3 52.54 6.19 25.73
N LYS A 4 53.54 5.97 26.60
CA LYS A 4 53.97 4.64 27.05
C LYS A 4 52.82 3.93 27.75
N ALA A 5 52.47 2.74 27.27
CA ALA A 5 51.56 1.84 27.96
C ALA A 5 52.14 1.46 29.33
N LYS A 6 51.46 1.83 30.41
CA LYS A 6 51.73 1.29 31.75
C LYS A 6 51.37 -0.19 31.73
N LYS A 7 52.37 -1.04 31.97
CA LYS A 7 52.19 -2.48 32.19
C LYS A 7 51.57 -2.66 33.59
N GLU A 8 50.26 -2.88 33.65
CA GLU A 8 49.57 -3.23 34.90
C GLU A 8 50.09 -4.58 35.42
N ALA A 9 50.34 -4.66 36.73
CA ALA A 9 50.73 -5.88 37.41
C ALA A 9 49.61 -6.94 37.30
N PRO A 10 49.93 -8.24 37.21
CA PRO A 10 48.92 -9.29 37.13
C PRO A 10 48.03 -9.26 38.37
N ALA A 11 46.71 -9.20 38.15
CA ALA A 11 45.74 -9.22 39.24
C ALA A 11 45.90 -10.51 40.07
N PRO A 12 45.62 -10.49 41.39
CA PRO A 12 45.78 -11.66 42.23
C PRO A 12 44.97 -12.83 41.65
N PRO A 13 45.51 -14.08 41.65
CA PRO A 13 44.92 -15.22 40.94
C PRO A 13 43.47 -15.51 41.34
N LYS A 14 43.08 -15.13 42.57
CA LYS A 14 41.70 -15.22 43.08
C LYS A 14 40.73 -14.24 42.38
N ALA A 15 41.18 -13.05 41.98
CA ALA A 15 40.36 -12.07 41.26
C ALA A 15 40.15 -12.49 39.79
N GLU A 16 41.19 -13.02 39.14
CA GLU A 16 41.07 -13.58 37.79
C GLU A 16 40.17 -14.82 37.74
N ALA A 17 40.27 -15.71 38.73
CA ALA A 17 39.39 -16.87 38.85
C ALA A 17 37.93 -16.48 39.04
N LYS A 18 37.65 -15.46 39.88
CA LYS A 18 36.30 -14.90 40.05
C LYS A 18 35.77 -14.26 38.77
N ALA A 19 36.60 -13.50 38.05
CA ALA A 19 36.20 -12.90 36.76
C ALA A 19 35.90 -13.97 35.70
N LYS A 20 36.71 -15.04 35.63
CA LYS A 20 36.49 -16.19 34.74
C LYS A 20 35.20 -16.93 35.10
N ALA A 21 34.93 -17.18 36.39
CA ALA A 21 33.69 -17.81 36.85
C ALA A 21 32.45 -16.96 36.55
N LEU A 22 32.51 -15.64 36.77
CA LEU A 22 31.42 -14.72 36.45
C LEU A 22 31.18 -14.62 34.94
N LYS A 23 32.22 -14.67 34.12
CA LYS A 23 32.12 -14.70 32.66
C LYS A 23 31.52 -16.02 32.17
N ALA A 24 31.91 -17.16 32.75
CA ALA A 24 31.33 -18.46 32.46
C ALA A 24 29.84 -18.52 32.84
N LYS A 25 29.46 -18.04 34.03
CA LYS A 25 28.05 -17.95 34.46
C LYS A 25 27.20 -17.13 33.50
N LYS A 26 27.71 -15.98 33.03
CA LYS A 26 27.02 -15.13 32.05
C LYS A 26 26.92 -15.80 30.67
N ALA A 27 27.95 -16.51 30.24
CA ALA A 27 27.98 -17.25 28.98
C ALA A 27 26.97 -18.41 28.95
N VAL A 28 26.79 -19.12 30.08
CA VAL A 28 25.79 -20.19 30.19
C VAL A 28 24.36 -19.64 30.13
N LEU A 29 24.07 -18.56 30.85
CA LEU A 29 22.71 -18.02 30.95
C LEU A 29 22.21 -17.32 29.68
N LYS A 30 23.05 -16.52 29.02
CA LYS A 30 22.64 -15.71 27.85
C LYS A 30 23.27 -16.16 26.54
N GLY A 31 24.25 -17.06 26.57
CA GLY A 31 25.08 -17.41 25.41
C GLY A 31 26.00 -16.27 25.00
N VAL A 32 27.05 -16.59 24.22
CA VAL A 32 27.95 -15.59 23.62
C VAL A 32 27.21 -14.71 22.58
N HIS A 33 26.07 -15.19 22.08
CA HIS A 33 25.24 -14.54 21.07
C HIS A 33 23.88 -14.05 21.65
N SER A 34 23.94 -13.32 22.76
CA SER A 34 22.76 -12.85 23.51
C SER A 34 21.81 -11.93 22.72
N HIS A 35 22.26 -11.38 21.59
CA HIS A 35 21.48 -10.44 20.77
C HIS A 35 20.71 -11.11 19.61
N LYS A 36 20.82 -12.43 19.42
CA LYS A 36 20.02 -13.13 18.40
C LYS A 36 18.59 -13.34 18.89
N LYS A 37 17.68 -12.46 18.48
CA LYS A 37 16.23 -12.65 18.69
C LYS A 37 15.74 -13.80 17.80
N LYS A 38 15.19 -14.85 18.42
CA LYS A 38 14.49 -15.94 17.72
C LYS A 38 13.11 -15.43 17.26
N LYS A 39 12.73 -15.71 16.01
CA LYS A 39 11.37 -15.46 15.54
C LYS A 39 10.48 -16.60 16.05
N ILE A 40 9.60 -16.30 17.01
CA ILE A 40 8.65 -17.27 17.58
C ILE A 40 7.32 -17.14 16.84
N CYS A 41 6.83 -18.25 16.29
CA CYS A 41 5.49 -18.33 15.74
C CYS A 41 4.51 -18.73 16.85
N THR A 42 3.58 -17.85 17.22
CA THR A 42 2.61 -18.07 18.29
C THR A 42 1.32 -18.76 17.82
N SER A 43 1.06 -18.78 16.51
CA SER A 43 -0.09 -19.44 15.90
C SER A 43 0.29 -20.84 15.39
N PRO A 44 -0.58 -21.85 15.53
CA PRO A 44 -0.35 -23.18 14.95
C PRO A 44 -0.53 -23.19 13.42
N THR A 45 -1.14 -22.15 12.84
CA THR A 45 -1.41 -22.08 11.40
C THR A 45 -0.34 -21.25 10.70
N PHE A 46 0.34 -21.87 9.73
CA PHE A 46 1.28 -21.15 8.87
C PHE A 46 0.53 -20.30 7.83
N ARG A 47 0.81 -19.00 7.80
CA ARG A 47 0.24 -18.06 6.82
C ARG A 47 1.33 -17.59 5.86
N ARG A 48 0.98 -17.47 4.58
CA ARG A 48 1.89 -16.87 3.58
C ARG A 48 2.30 -15.47 4.05
N PRO A 49 3.60 -15.16 4.17
CA PRO A 49 4.03 -13.82 4.55
C PRO A 49 3.61 -12.81 3.47
N LYS A 50 3.30 -11.59 3.91
CA LYS A 50 3.03 -10.49 2.97
C LYS A 50 4.35 -10.11 2.32
N THR A 51 4.42 -10.26 1.01
CA THR A 51 5.57 -9.86 0.19
C THR A 51 5.28 -8.53 -0.49
N LEU A 52 6.32 -7.84 -0.92
CA LEU A 52 6.18 -6.61 -1.69
C LEU A 52 5.57 -6.93 -3.08
N TRP A 53 4.53 -6.21 -3.46
CA TRP A 53 3.88 -6.33 -4.77
C TRP A 53 4.15 -5.06 -5.57
N LEU A 54 5.03 -5.16 -6.57
CA LEU A 54 5.34 -4.03 -7.46
C LEU A 54 4.16 -3.75 -8.38
N ARG A 55 3.93 -2.46 -8.66
CA ARG A 55 3.00 -2.05 -9.72
C ARG A 55 3.59 -2.43 -11.08
N ARG A 56 2.72 -2.69 -12.06
CA ARG A 56 3.14 -2.97 -13.43
C ARG A 56 3.82 -1.75 -14.04
N GLN A 57 5.00 -1.95 -14.64
CA GLN A 57 5.75 -0.95 -15.41
C GLN A 57 5.96 -1.49 -16.83
N PRO A 58 4.99 -1.34 -17.74
CA PRO A 58 5.15 -1.82 -19.11
C PRO A 58 6.19 -0.98 -19.86
N LYS A 59 7.00 -1.62 -20.72
CA LYS A 59 8.05 -0.94 -21.50
C LYS A 59 7.49 -0.09 -22.65
N TYR A 60 6.28 -0.37 -23.09
CA TYR A 60 5.59 0.33 -24.17
C TYR A 60 4.08 0.38 -23.89
N PRO A 61 3.37 1.41 -24.37
CA PRO A 61 1.92 1.49 -24.21
C PRO A 61 1.22 0.44 -25.10
N ARG A 62 0.12 -0.13 -24.61
CA ARG A 62 -0.68 -1.12 -25.38
C ARG A 62 -1.45 -0.50 -26.55
N LYS A 63 -1.69 0.81 -26.50
CA LYS A 63 -2.36 1.59 -27.55
C LYS A 63 -1.54 2.85 -27.76
N SER A 64 -1.34 3.22 -29.02
CA SER A 64 -0.56 4.41 -29.39
C SER A 64 -1.24 5.71 -28.95
N ALA A 65 -2.57 5.78 -29.05
CA ALA A 65 -3.35 6.97 -28.71
C ALA A 65 -4.50 6.66 -27.73
N PRO A 66 -4.90 7.64 -26.89
CA PRO A 66 -6.12 7.55 -26.10
C PRO A 66 -7.36 7.51 -27.00
N ARG A 67 -8.41 6.83 -26.52
CA ARG A 67 -9.70 6.80 -27.24
C ARG A 67 -10.48 8.07 -26.96
N ARG A 68 -11.11 8.63 -28.00
CA ARG A 68 -12.07 9.75 -27.85
C ARG A 68 -13.36 9.29 -27.19
N ASN A 69 -14.00 10.16 -26.41
CA ASN A 69 -15.32 9.89 -25.88
C ASN A 69 -16.33 9.81 -27.05
N LYS A 70 -17.16 8.75 -27.05
CA LYS A 70 -18.20 8.54 -28.07
C LYS A 70 -19.59 8.97 -27.61
N LEU A 71 -19.78 9.15 -26.30
CA LEU A 71 -21.02 9.66 -25.71
C LEU A 71 -20.79 11.11 -25.32
N ASP A 72 -20.77 11.96 -26.34
CA ASP A 72 -20.78 13.42 -26.21
C ASP A 72 -22.22 13.96 -26.14
N HIS A 73 -22.38 15.26 -25.94
CA HIS A 73 -23.70 15.87 -25.70
C HIS A 73 -24.69 15.62 -26.85
N TYR A 74 -24.20 15.63 -28.09
CA TYR A 74 -25.02 15.38 -29.27
C TYR A 74 -25.36 13.90 -29.45
N ALA A 75 -24.47 12.98 -29.07
CA ALA A 75 -24.83 11.56 -29.02
C ALA A 75 -25.82 11.25 -27.89
N ILE A 76 -25.75 11.98 -26.77
CA ILE A 76 -26.64 11.82 -25.62
C ILE A 76 -28.05 12.31 -25.98
N ILE A 77 -28.21 13.59 -26.33
CA ILE A 77 -29.52 14.19 -26.65
C ILE A 77 -29.77 14.07 -28.15
N LYS A 78 -30.71 13.21 -28.54
CA LYS A 78 -30.96 12.90 -29.96
C LYS A 78 -31.95 13.86 -30.59
N LEU A 79 -33.13 13.99 -29.99
CA LEU A 79 -34.18 14.88 -30.47
C LEU A 79 -35.15 15.26 -29.35
N PRO A 80 -35.79 16.43 -29.43
CA PRO A 80 -36.92 16.78 -28.56
C PRO A 80 -38.16 15.98 -28.99
N LEU A 81 -38.92 15.51 -28.01
CA LEU A 81 -40.14 14.74 -28.26
C LEU A 81 -41.32 15.72 -28.36
N THR A 82 -41.97 15.76 -29.53
CA THR A 82 -42.99 16.76 -29.89
C THR A 82 -44.40 16.18 -29.92
N THR A 83 -44.77 15.33 -28.95
CA THR A 83 -46.15 14.82 -28.80
C THR A 83 -47.00 15.79 -27.99
N GLU A 84 -48.33 15.71 -28.12
CA GLU A 84 -49.27 16.54 -27.34
C GLU A 84 -48.99 16.48 -25.83
N SER A 85 -48.72 15.28 -25.31
CA SER A 85 -48.35 15.08 -23.91
C SER A 85 -47.04 15.74 -23.50
N ALA A 86 -46.06 15.84 -24.41
CA ALA A 86 -44.79 16.50 -24.16
C ALA A 86 -44.90 18.03 -24.27
N MET A 87 -45.68 18.52 -25.24
CA MET A 87 -46.02 19.94 -25.35
C MET A 87 -46.73 20.42 -24.08
N LYS A 88 -47.72 19.65 -23.61
CA LYS A 88 -48.42 19.93 -22.35
C LYS A 88 -47.47 20.04 -21.14
N LYS A 89 -46.50 19.13 -21.00
CA LYS A 89 -45.47 19.18 -19.93
C LYS A 89 -44.50 20.36 -20.05
N THR A 90 -44.32 20.89 -21.25
CA THR A 90 -43.48 22.07 -21.47
C THR A 90 -44.16 23.30 -20.88
N GLU A 91 -45.47 23.43 -21.05
CA GLU A 91 -46.27 24.55 -20.55
C GLU A 91 -46.59 24.43 -19.05
N ASP A 92 -47.12 23.28 -18.62
CA ASP A 92 -47.63 23.11 -17.25
C ASP A 92 -46.51 23.05 -16.19
N ASN A 93 -45.38 22.43 -16.53
CA ASN A 93 -44.33 22.10 -15.55
C ASN A 93 -42.97 22.75 -15.85
N ASN A 94 -42.83 23.49 -16.96
CA ASN A 94 -41.55 24.01 -17.44
C ASN A 94 -40.50 22.88 -17.64
N THR A 95 -40.93 21.75 -18.23
CA THR A 95 -40.06 20.58 -18.48
C THR A 95 -40.02 20.20 -19.95
N LEU A 96 -38.81 20.13 -20.52
CA LEU A 96 -38.58 19.64 -21.88
C LEU A 96 -38.42 18.12 -21.89
N VAL A 97 -39.07 17.45 -22.83
CA VAL A 97 -39.00 15.99 -23.00
C VAL A 97 -38.08 15.68 -24.19
N PHE A 98 -37.04 14.89 -23.95
CA PHE A 98 -36.08 14.48 -24.97
C PHE A 98 -36.02 12.96 -25.11
N ILE A 99 -35.74 12.50 -26.33
CA ILE A 99 -35.26 11.14 -26.57
C ILE A 99 -33.73 11.14 -26.44
N VAL A 100 -33.22 10.23 -25.61
CA VAL A 100 -31.81 10.17 -25.23
C VAL A 100 -31.22 8.80 -25.60
N ASP A 101 -29.90 8.70 -25.68
CA ASP A 101 -29.23 7.40 -25.79
C ASP A 101 -29.46 6.49 -24.56
N VAL A 102 -29.64 5.19 -24.81
CA VAL A 102 -29.97 4.18 -23.79
C VAL A 102 -28.89 4.08 -22.71
N LYS A 103 -27.63 4.39 -23.03
CA LYS A 103 -26.52 4.30 -22.08
C LYS A 103 -26.34 5.57 -21.24
N ALA A 104 -27.06 6.64 -21.53
CA ALA A 104 -26.92 7.90 -20.82
C ALA A 104 -27.50 7.80 -19.41
N ASN A 105 -26.79 8.35 -18.43
CA ASN A 105 -27.26 8.46 -17.05
C ASN A 105 -27.80 9.88 -16.75
N LYS A 106 -28.51 10.04 -15.63
CA LYS A 106 -29.10 11.34 -15.25
C LYS A 106 -28.06 12.46 -15.06
N HIS A 107 -26.83 12.13 -14.67
CA HIS A 107 -25.74 13.10 -14.50
C HIS A 107 -25.16 13.59 -15.82
N GLN A 108 -25.25 12.79 -16.89
CA GLN A 108 -24.80 13.14 -18.24
C GLN A 108 -25.85 13.95 -19.00
N ILE A 109 -27.12 13.78 -18.65
CA ILE A 109 -28.26 14.49 -19.26
C ILE A 109 -28.46 15.87 -18.63
N LYS A 110 -28.19 16.00 -17.33
CA LYS A 110 -28.31 17.25 -16.56
C LYS A 110 -27.18 18.22 -16.91
#